data_AF-A0A9D4IBE2-F1
#
_entry.id   AF-A0A9D4IBE2-F1
#
_cell.length_a   1.000
_cell.length_b   1.000
_cell.length_c   1.000
_cell.angle_alpha   90.00
_cell.angle_beta   90.00
_cell.angle_gamma   90.00
#
_symmetry.space_group_name_H-M   'P 1'
#
loop_
_entity.id
_entity.type
_entity.pdbx_description
1 polymer ?
#
loop_
_entity_poly.entity_id
_entity_poly.type
_entity_poly.pdbx_seq_one_letter_code
_entity_poly.pdbx_strand_id
1 'polypeptide(L)'
;MTKADITMNPSYIMLDMANMTKTDITMNPSYITLDMANMTKTDITLHPSYIMLDMANMTKTDITVNPSYIMLDMANMTKTDITMHPSYITLDMANMTKTYITMHPSYITLDMANMTKTDITMHPSYITLDMANMTKTDITMNPSYITLDMANMTKTDITMHPSYITLDMANMTKTDITLHPSYIMLDMANMTKTDITMHSSQGYHYDCKQRIILE
;
A
#
# COMPACT_ATOMS: atom_id res chain seq x y z
N MET A 1 12.36 -30.73 -8.14
CA MET A 1 12.03 -29.42 -8.74
C MET A 1 13.18 -28.48 -8.48
N THR A 2 13.95 -28.24 -9.54
CA THR A 2 15.03 -27.25 -9.63
C THR A 2 14.43 -25.84 -9.58
N LYS A 3 15.15 -24.92 -8.96
CA LYS A 3 14.86 -23.50 -8.95
C LYS A 3 15.16 -22.93 -10.36
N ALA A 4 14.33 -22.02 -10.85
CA ALA A 4 14.56 -21.31 -12.11
C ALA A 4 15.11 -19.91 -11.81
N ASP A 5 16.21 -19.54 -12.45
CA ASP A 5 16.80 -18.20 -12.30
C ASP A 5 16.69 -17.49 -13.66
N ILE A 6 15.97 -16.38 -13.70
CA ILE A 6 15.78 -15.53 -14.88
C ILE A 6 16.55 -14.23 -14.66
N THR A 7 17.47 -13.92 -15.57
CA THR A 7 18.20 -12.64 -15.57
C THR A 7 18.13 -12.01 -16.94
N MET A 8 17.65 -10.77 -17.03
CA MET A 8 17.51 -10.03 -18.29
C MET A 8 17.94 -8.57 -18.13
N ASN A 9 18.86 -8.10 -18.98
CA ASN A 9 19.32 -6.71 -19.01
C ASN A 9 19.30 -6.05 -20.42
N PRO A 10 18.27 -6.27 -21.27
CA PRO A 10 18.11 -5.46 -22.48
C PRO A 10 17.67 -4.03 -22.13
N SER A 11 17.60 -3.10 -23.08
CA SER A 11 17.09 -1.75 -22.79
C SER A 11 15.58 -1.72 -22.51
N TYR A 12 14.81 -2.66 -23.09
CA TYR A 12 13.36 -2.77 -22.96
C TYR A 12 12.98 -4.24 -22.72
N ILE A 13 12.06 -4.48 -21.78
CA ILE A 13 11.46 -5.79 -21.54
C ILE A 13 9.94 -5.66 -21.66
N MET A 14 9.35 -6.55 -22.44
CA MET A 14 7.92 -6.85 -22.45
C MET A 14 7.80 -8.38 -22.39
N LEU A 15 7.22 -8.92 -21.32
CA LEU A 15 7.21 -10.35 -21.09
C LEU A 15 6.00 -10.79 -20.27
N ASP A 16 5.39 -11.88 -20.70
CA ASP A 16 4.33 -12.59 -19.98
C ASP A 16 4.91 -13.86 -19.36
N MET A 17 4.71 -14.04 -18.05
CA MET A 17 5.15 -15.22 -17.32
C MET A 17 3.97 -15.86 -16.60
N ALA A 18 3.81 -17.17 -16.76
CA ALA A 18 2.72 -17.90 -16.13
C ALA A 18 3.17 -19.23 -15.54
N ASN A 19 2.51 -19.61 -14.44
CA ASN A 19 2.60 -20.94 -13.84
C ASN A 19 4.04 -21.32 -13.41
N MET A 20 4.79 -20.35 -12.88
CA MET A 20 6.15 -20.61 -12.41
C MET A 20 6.16 -20.98 -10.94
N THR A 21 7.11 -21.84 -10.57
CA THR A 21 7.32 -22.26 -9.18
C THR A 21 8.80 -22.24 -8.85
N LYS A 22 9.16 -21.74 -7.66
CA LYS A 22 10.55 -21.63 -7.20
C LYS A 22 11.40 -20.87 -8.21
N THR A 23 11.18 -19.57 -8.32
CA THR A 23 11.79 -18.75 -9.37
C THR A 23 12.40 -17.49 -8.80
N ASP A 24 13.62 -17.17 -9.21
CA ASP A 24 14.20 -15.85 -9.02
C ASP A 24 14.19 -15.09 -10.34
N ILE A 25 13.73 -13.84 -10.29
CA ILE A 25 13.66 -12.95 -11.44
C ILE A 25 14.47 -11.70 -11.11
N THR A 26 15.49 -11.41 -11.90
CA THR A 26 16.30 -10.20 -11.78
C THR A 26 16.35 -9.47 -13.12
N MET A 27 15.92 -8.21 -13.15
CA MET A 27 15.94 -7.41 -14.38
C MET A 27 16.39 -5.97 -14.14
N ASN A 28 17.28 -5.47 -15.00
CA ASN A 28 17.76 -4.08 -14.98
C ASN A 28 17.75 -3.41 -16.38
N PRO A 29 16.60 -3.35 -17.06
CA PRO A 29 16.44 -2.59 -18.31
C PRO A 29 16.10 -1.12 -18.04
N SER A 30 15.99 -0.28 -19.06
CA SER A 30 15.45 1.08 -18.87
C SER A 30 13.93 1.06 -18.66
N TYR A 31 13.22 0.17 -19.34
CA TYR A 31 11.76 0.05 -19.30
C TYR A 31 11.32 -1.40 -19.14
N ILE A 32 10.30 -1.61 -18.29
CA ILE A 32 9.66 -2.91 -18.06
C ILE A 32 8.16 -2.80 -18.24
N THR A 33 7.60 -3.73 -19.02
CA THR A 33 6.19 -4.14 -18.95
C THR A 33 6.17 -5.64 -18.67
N LEU A 34 5.52 -6.06 -17.59
CA LEU A 34 5.42 -7.47 -17.20
C LEU A 34 4.00 -7.83 -16.81
N ASP A 35 3.55 -8.97 -17.31
CA ASP A 35 2.33 -9.62 -16.84
C ASP A 35 2.73 -10.97 -16.22
N MET A 36 2.43 -11.15 -14.94
CA MET A 36 2.78 -12.38 -14.21
C MET A 36 1.55 -13.02 -13.56
N ALA A 37 1.33 -14.30 -13.85
CA ALA A 37 0.20 -15.05 -13.34
C ALA A 37 0.61 -16.37 -12.70
N ASN A 38 -0.03 -16.72 -11.59
CA ASN A 38 0.10 -18.04 -10.93
C ASN A 38 1.54 -18.38 -10.53
N MET A 39 2.21 -17.47 -9.83
CA MET A 39 3.58 -17.68 -9.36
C MET A 39 3.58 -18.20 -7.92
N THR A 40 4.50 -19.11 -7.61
CA THR A 40 4.62 -19.66 -6.25
C THR A 40 6.08 -19.78 -5.82
N LYS A 41 6.42 -19.23 -4.64
CA LYS A 41 7.81 -19.16 -4.12
C LYS A 41 8.69 -18.42 -5.13
N THR A 42 8.48 -17.13 -5.23
CA THR A 42 9.10 -16.31 -6.27
C THR A 42 9.74 -15.08 -5.67
N ASP A 43 10.99 -14.82 -6.01
CA ASP A 43 11.73 -13.64 -5.60
C ASP A 43 11.92 -12.76 -6.85
N ILE A 44 11.45 -11.51 -6.80
CA ILE A 44 11.47 -10.56 -7.92
C ILE A 44 12.29 -9.34 -7.52
N THR A 45 13.32 -9.03 -8.31
CA THR A 45 14.17 -7.84 -8.13
C THR A 45 14.26 -7.06 -9.43
N LEU A 46 13.71 -5.84 -9.45
CA LEU A 46 13.61 -5.01 -10.66
C LEU A 46 14.20 -3.61 -10.42
N HIS A 47 15.12 -3.18 -11.28
CA HIS A 47 15.77 -1.87 -11.21
C HIS A 47 15.62 -0.98 -12.47
N PRO A 48 14.44 -0.90 -13.12
CA PRO A 48 14.33 -0.08 -14.32
C PRO A 48 14.19 1.42 -14.05
N SER A 49 14.17 2.26 -15.08
CA SER A 49 13.73 3.65 -14.90
C SER A 49 12.21 3.75 -14.80
N TYR A 50 11.50 2.93 -15.58
CA TYR A 50 10.04 2.87 -15.63
C TYR A 50 9.56 1.42 -15.58
N ILE A 51 8.50 1.18 -14.81
CA ILE A 51 7.84 -0.12 -14.73
C ILE A 51 6.32 0.01 -14.85
N MET A 52 5.75 -0.89 -15.63
CA MET A 52 4.35 -1.29 -15.60
C MET A 52 4.31 -2.77 -15.28
N LEU A 53 3.55 -3.16 -14.26
CA LEU A 53 3.52 -4.53 -13.80
C LEU A 53 2.08 -4.93 -13.44
N ASP A 54 1.60 -6.04 -14.00
CA ASP A 54 0.38 -6.72 -13.58
C ASP A 54 0.77 -8.06 -12.94
N MET A 55 0.30 -8.30 -11.71
CA MET A 55 0.50 -9.56 -10.99
C MET A 55 -0.80 -10.14 -10.49
N ALA A 56 -1.08 -11.38 -10.90
CA ALA A 56 -2.23 -12.13 -10.47
C ALA A 56 -1.84 -13.47 -9.82
N ASN A 57 -2.51 -13.81 -8.72
CA ASN A 57 -2.41 -15.11 -8.05
C ASN A 57 -0.98 -15.48 -7.63
N MET A 58 -0.31 -14.60 -6.89
CA MET A 58 1.03 -14.87 -6.36
C MET A 58 0.96 -15.46 -4.95
N THR A 59 1.80 -16.43 -4.65
CA THR A 59 1.87 -17.06 -3.32
C THR A 59 3.30 -17.22 -2.85
N LYS A 60 3.62 -16.72 -1.65
CA LYS A 60 4.98 -16.71 -1.08
C LYS A 60 5.92 -15.99 -2.04
N THR A 61 5.77 -14.68 -2.11
CA THR A 61 6.47 -13.87 -3.10
C THR A 61 7.12 -12.68 -2.43
N ASP A 62 8.40 -12.47 -2.73
CA ASP A 62 9.16 -11.32 -2.26
C ASP A 62 9.44 -10.41 -3.46
N ILE A 63 9.06 -9.15 -3.36
CA ILE A 63 9.10 -8.19 -4.47
C ILE A 63 9.91 -6.98 -4.03
N THR A 64 11.02 -6.73 -4.72
CA THR A 64 11.85 -5.53 -4.54
C THR A 64 11.94 -4.76 -5.85
N VAL A 65 11.44 -3.52 -5.87
CA VAL A 65 11.44 -2.68 -7.08
C VAL A 65 11.98 -1.30 -6.75
N ASN A 66 12.98 -0.84 -7.50
CA ASN A 66 13.55 0.51 -7.32
C ASN A 66 13.71 1.28 -8.64
N PRO A 67 12.59 1.76 -9.25
CA PRO A 67 12.61 2.57 -10.45
C PRO A 67 12.32 4.05 -10.18
N SER A 68 12.33 4.92 -11.19
CA SER A 68 11.85 6.29 -11.00
C SER A 68 10.32 6.38 -10.95
N TYR A 69 9.63 5.58 -11.77
CA TYR A 69 8.16 5.57 -11.88
C TYR A 69 7.62 4.14 -11.86
N ILE A 70 6.56 3.91 -11.09
CA ILE A 70 5.82 2.65 -11.00
C ILE A 70 4.35 2.86 -11.33
N MET A 71 3.83 2.01 -12.21
CA MET A 71 2.41 1.64 -12.26
C MET A 71 2.31 0.14 -11.98
N LEU A 72 1.48 -0.24 -11.03
CA LEU A 72 1.41 -1.61 -10.55
C LEU A 72 -0.03 -1.99 -10.23
N ASP A 73 -0.49 -3.11 -10.79
CA ASP A 73 -1.76 -3.74 -10.45
C ASP A 73 -1.48 -5.11 -9.83
N MET A 74 -2.04 -5.38 -8.67
CA MET A 74 -1.87 -6.67 -7.99
C MET A 74 -3.18 -7.25 -7.49
N ALA A 75 -3.48 -8.48 -7.90
CA ALA A 75 -4.70 -9.18 -7.50
C ALA A 75 -4.43 -10.58 -6.94
N ASN A 76 -5.04 -10.89 -5.80
CA ASN A 76 -4.99 -12.22 -5.17
C ASN A 76 -3.58 -12.62 -4.71
N MET A 77 -2.94 -11.78 -3.91
CA MET A 77 -1.63 -12.09 -3.33
C MET A 77 -1.78 -12.78 -1.97
N THR A 78 -0.93 -13.77 -1.70
CA THR A 78 -0.91 -14.45 -0.39
C THR A 78 0.50 -14.68 0.12
N LYS A 79 0.80 -14.22 1.34
CA LYS A 79 2.15 -14.29 1.93
C LYS A 79 3.15 -13.56 1.02
N THR A 80 3.01 -12.25 0.95
CA THR A 80 3.78 -11.44 0.00
C THR A 80 4.44 -10.29 0.74
N ASP A 81 5.73 -10.11 0.48
CA ASP A 81 6.52 -9.01 1.00
C ASP A 81 6.89 -8.08 -0.16
N ILE A 82 6.58 -6.79 -0.02
CA ILE A 82 6.72 -5.79 -1.07
C ILE A 82 7.55 -4.62 -0.55
N THR A 83 8.66 -4.33 -1.21
CA THR A 83 9.53 -3.20 -0.92
C THR A 83 9.77 -2.36 -2.17
N MET A 84 9.39 -1.08 -2.11
CA MET A 84 9.50 -0.17 -3.25
C MET A 84 10.07 1.20 -2.87
N HIS A 85 11.02 1.70 -3.68
CA HIS A 85 11.68 2.99 -3.47
C HIS A 85 11.65 3.96 -4.68
N PRO A 86 10.53 4.14 -5.40
CA PRO A 86 10.51 5.01 -6.56
C PRO A 86 10.29 6.48 -6.26
N SER A 87 10.39 7.36 -7.26
CA SER A 87 9.96 8.75 -7.06
C SER A 87 8.42 8.87 -7.07
N TYR A 88 7.75 8.11 -7.95
CA TYR A 88 6.30 8.15 -8.15
C TYR A 88 5.70 6.75 -8.19
N ILE A 89 4.56 6.57 -7.51
CA ILE A 89 3.78 5.32 -7.51
C ILE A 89 2.32 5.60 -7.84
N THR A 90 1.80 4.81 -8.77
CA THR A 90 0.37 4.48 -8.86
C THR A 90 0.21 2.99 -8.65
N LEU A 91 -0.67 2.60 -7.73
CA LEU A 91 -0.82 1.22 -7.32
C LEU A 91 -2.29 0.87 -7.07
N ASP A 92 -2.77 -0.19 -7.71
CA ASP A 92 -4.03 -0.86 -7.36
C ASP A 92 -3.72 -2.23 -6.75
N MET A 93 -4.30 -2.51 -5.58
CA MET A 93 -4.20 -3.80 -4.93
C MET A 93 -5.57 -4.33 -4.52
N ALA A 94 -5.84 -5.57 -4.91
CA ALA A 94 -7.05 -6.28 -4.54
C ALA A 94 -6.76 -7.67 -3.95
N ASN A 95 -7.51 -8.02 -2.91
CA ASN A 95 -7.53 -9.36 -2.32
C ASN A 95 -6.17 -9.84 -1.80
N MET A 96 -5.50 -9.02 -0.98
CA MET A 96 -4.21 -9.38 -0.39
C MET A 96 -4.41 -10.06 0.98
N THR A 97 -3.65 -11.12 1.25
CA THR A 97 -3.70 -11.83 2.52
C THR A 97 -2.32 -12.12 3.07
N LYS A 98 -2.05 -11.72 4.32
CA LYS A 98 -0.74 -11.87 4.97
C LYS A 98 0.34 -11.16 4.15
N THR A 99 0.23 -9.85 4.06
CA THR A 99 1.08 -9.05 3.18
C THR A 99 1.80 -7.98 3.98
N TYR A 100 3.07 -7.77 3.68
CA TYR A 100 3.88 -6.70 4.23
C TYR A 100 4.26 -5.74 3.10
N ILE A 101 3.98 -4.45 3.30
CA ILE A 101 4.21 -3.43 2.28
C ILE A 101 5.04 -2.31 2.89
N THR A 102 6.20 -2.04 2.28
CA THR A 102 7.08 -0.93 2.65
C THR A 102 7.37 -0.08 1.42
N MET A 103 7.03 1.21 1.49
CA MET A 103 7.20 2.14 0.36
C MET A 103 7.79 3.48 0.80
N HIS A 104 8.80 3.96 0.08
CA HIS A 104 9.41 5.27 0.34
C HIS A 104 9.49 6.18 -0.90
N PRO A 105 8.36 6.52 -1.55
CA PRO A 105 8.38 7.39 -2.72
C PRO A 105 8.20 8.85 -2.40
N SER A 106 8.33 9.75 -3.38
CA SER A 106 7.97 11.16 -3.16
C SER A 106 6.45 11.37 -3.24
N TYR A 107 5.77 10.67 -4.16
CA TYR A 107 4.34 10.78 -4.40
C TYR A 107 3.69 9.40 -4.52
N ILE A 108 2.52 9.23 -3.91
CA ILE A 108 1.72 8.00 -3.96
C ILE A 108 0.28 8.33 -4.33
N THR A 109 -0.24 7.58 -5.30
CA THR A 109 -1.67 7.30 -5.44
C THR A 109 -1.88 5.81 -5.28
N LEU A 110 -2.79 5.42 -4.39
CA LEU A 110 -2.97 4.03 -4.00
C LEU A 110 -4.45 3.71 -3.80
N ASP A 111 -4.91 2.65 -4.45
CA ASP A 111 -6.21 2.05 -4.22
C ASP A 111 -6.02 0.65 -3.63
N MET A 112 -6.69 0.38 -2.51
CA MET A 112 -6.60 -0.91 -1.83
C MET A 112 -7.97 -1.46 -1.47
N ALA A 113 -8.27 -2.66 -1.95
CA ALA A 113 -9.50 -3.36 -1.62
C ALA A 113 -9.25 -4.77 -1.05
N ASN A 114 -10.05 -5.14 -0.05
CA ASN A 114 -10.13 -6.51 0.49
C ASN A 114 -8.80 -7.01 1.07
N MET A 115 -8.21 -6.25 1.98
CA MET A 115 -6.96 -6.65 2.65
C MET A 115 -7.22 -7.40 3.94
N THR A 116 -6.46 -8.47 4.19
CA THR A 116 -6.56 -9.24 5.42
C THR A 116 -5.19 -9.58 6.00
N LYS A 117 -4.93 -9.21 7.26
CA LYS A 117 -3.63 -9.42 7.92
C LYS A 117 -2.53 -8.73 7.12
N THR A 118 -2.60 -7.42 7.04
CA THR A 118 -1.70 -6.64 6.20
C THR A 118 -1.05 -5.55 7.02
N ASP A 119 0.26 -5.42 6.89
CA ASP A 119 1.04 -4.38 7.55
C ASP A 119 1.62 -3.45 6.49
N ILE A 120 1.36 -2.16 6.63
CA ILE A 120 1.67 -1.14 5.62
C ILE A 120 2.48 -0.03 6.27
N THR A 121 3.66 0.25 5.70
CA THR A 121 4.52 1.34 6.12
C THR A 121 4.87 2.22 4.92
N MET A 122 4.57 3.51 5.00
CA MET A 122 4.81 4.48 3.92
C MET A 122 5.40 5.79 4.42
N HIS A 123 6.43 6.29 3.73
CA HIS A 123 7.08 7.58 4.04
C HIS A 123 7.21 8.54 2.85
N PRO A 124 6.11 8.95 2.19
CA PRO A 124 6.18 9.87 1.05
C PRO A 124 5.99 11.35 1.41
N SER A 125 6.10 12.26 0.45
CA SER A 125 5.83 13.69 0.72
C SER A 125 4.32 14.02 0.62
N TYR A 126 3.62 13.50 -0.38
CA TYR A 126 2.18 13.68 -0.58
C TYR A 126 1.52 12.32 -0.87
N ILE A 127 0.36 12.03 -0.26
CA ILE A 127 -0.43 10.79 -0.44
C ILE A 127 -1.86 11.11 -0.86
N THR A 128 -2.34 10.37 -1.84
CA THR A 128 -3.78 10.10 -2.04
C THR A 128 -4.01 8.61 -1.91
N LEU A 129 -4.96 8.21 -1.08
CA LEU A 129 -5.18 6.81 -0.74
C LEU A 129 -6.67 6.51 -0.55
N ASP A 130 -7.17 5.50 -1.25
CA ASP A 130 -8.50 4.93 -1.04
C ASP A 130 -8.37 3.49 -0.50
N MET A 131 -9.03 3.21 0.62
CA MET A 131 -9.02 1.89 1.24
C MET A 131 -10.41 1.37 1.53
N ALA A 132 -10.70 0.16 1.07
CA ALA A 132 -11.97 -0.51 1.30
C ALA A 132 -11.80 -1.94 1.82
N ASN A 133 -12.64 -2.31 2.79
CA ASN A 133 -12.76 -3.69 3.30
C ASN A 133 -11.44 -4.25 3.88
N MET A 134 -10.83 -3.50 4.80
CA MET A 134 -9.59 -3.93 5.47
C MET A 134 -9.92 -4.67 6.77
N THR A 135 -9.23 -5.79 7.03
CA THR A 135 -9.42 -6.58 8.24
C THR A 135 -8.10 -7.00 8.86
N LYS A 136 -7.88 -6.69 10.15
CA LYS A 136 -6.59 -6.99 10.84
C LYS A 136 -5.45 -6.33 10.08
N THR A 137 -5.44 -5.01 10.07
CA THR A 137 -4.49 -4.25 9.26
C THR A 137 -3.84 -3.19 10.11
N ASP A 138 -2.52 -3.11 10.03
CA ASP A 138 -1.73 -2.11 10.73
C ASP A 138 -1.12 -1.16 9.67
N ILE A 139 -1.34 0.15 9.86
CA ILE A 139 -0.94 1.17 8.88
C ILE A 139 -0.15 2.25 9.58
N THR A 140 1.07 2.48 9.10
CA THR A 140 1.94 3.57 9.56
C THR A 140 2.33 4.47 8.40
N MET A 141 2.03 5.76 8.50
CA MET A 141 2.36 6.74 7.47
C MET A 141 3.00 8.00 8.06
N ASN A 142 4.05 8.49 7.42
CA ASN A 142 4.66 9.78 7.78
C ASN A 142 4.92 10.67 6.56
N PRO A 143 3.86 11.28 5.99
CA PRO A 143 4.01 12.22 4.89
C PRO A 143 3.84 13.68 5.28
N SER A 144 4.05 14.61 4.35
CA SER A 144 3.71 16.02 4.59
C SER A 144 2.21 16.28 4.37
N TYR A 145 1.61 15.68 3.34
CA TYR A 145 0.21 15.87 2.98
C TYR A 145 -0.49 14.54 2.72
N ILE A 146 -1.73 14.40 3.20
CA ILE A 146 -2.58 13.22 2.99
C ILE A 146 -3.98 13.64 2.59
N THR A 147 -4.51 12.97 1.56
CA THR A 147 -5.94 12.77 1.36
C THR A 147 -6.22 11.27 1.47
N LEU A 148 -7.19 10.91 2.29
CA LEU A 148 -7.47 9.52 2.61
C LEU A 148 -8.96 9.26 2.76
N ASP A 149 -9.46 8.32 1.98
CA ASP A 149 -10.82 7.81 2.10
C ASP A 149 -10.76 6.35 2.57
N MET A 150 -11.48 6.02 3.65
CA MET A 150 -11.50 4.68 4.21
C MET A 150 -12.92 4.19 4.46
N ALA A 151 -13.22 2.98 3.99
CA ALA A 151 -14.51 2.35 4.19
C ALA A 151 -14.38 0.90 4.69
N ASN A 152 -15.26 0.51 5.60
CA ASN A 152 -15.42 -0.87 6.07
C ASN A 152 -14.15 -1.46 6.69
N MET A 153 -13.53 -0.74 7.65
CA MET A 153 -12.35 -1.23 8.36
C MET A 153 -12.76 -2.01 9.60
N THR A 154 -12.09 -3.14 9.86
CA THR A 154 -12.35 -3.97 11.04
C THR A 154 -11.06 -4.45 11.70
N LYS A 155 -10.87 -4.18 13.01
CA LYS A 155 -9.63 -4.54 13.74
C LYS A 155 -8.43 -3.93 13.04
N THR A 156 -8.39 -2.61 12.97
CA THR A 156 -7.36 -1.89 12.22
C THR A 156 -6.72 -0.87 13.13
N ASP A 157 -5.40 -0.81 13.09
CA ASP A 157 -4.61 0.17 13.82
C ASP A 157 -3.93 1.11 12.82
N ILE A 158 -4.12 2.41 12.99
CA ILE A 158 -3.63 3.43 12.05
C ILE A 158 -2.85 4.48 12.82
N THR A 159 -1.61 4.73 12.40
CA THR A 159 -0.76 5.80 12.93
C THR A 159 -0.29 6.71 11.81
N MET A 160 -0.56 8.01 11.92
CA MET A 160 -0.19 9.00 10.90
C MET A 160 0.44 10.25 11.51
N HIS A 161 1.53 10.73 10.90
CA HIS A 161 2.22 11.98 11.28
C HIS A 161 2.26 13.04 10.15
N PRO A 162 1.11 13.50 9.61
CA PRO A 162 1.10 14.46 8.52
C PRO A 162 1.30 15.90 8.97
N SER A 163 1.69 16.81 8.07
CA SER A 163 1.49 18.25 8.33
C SER A 163 0.03 18.63 8.10
N TYR A 164 -0.57 18.15 7.00
CA TYR A 164 -1.97 18.39 6.63
C TYR A 164 -2.64 17.07 6.27
N ILE A 165 -3.87 16.86 6.75
CA ILE A 165 -4.66 15.68 6.42
C ILE A 165 -6.12 16.03 6.14
N THR A 166 -6.65 15.43 5.08
CA THR A 166 -8.09 15.29 4.83
C THR A 166 -8.45 13.83 4.94
N LEU A 167 -9.46 13.52 5.74
CA LEU A 167 -9.84 12.16 6.09
C LEU A 167 -11.36 11.98 6.01
N ASP A 168 -11.82 11.06 5.16
CA ASP A 168 -13.19 10.52 5.17
C ASP A 168 -13.16 9.07 5.66
N MET A 169 -14.02 8.76 6.63
CA MET A 169 -14.11 7.44 7.23
C MET A 169 -15.55 6.96 7.39
N ALA A 170 -15.87 5.82 6.80
CA ALA A 170 -17.16 5.16 6.95
C ALA A 170 -17.03 3.72 7.45
N ASN A 171 -17.97 3.31 8.31
CA ASN A 171 -18.17 1.91 8.74
C ASN A 171 -16.94 1.31 9.44
N MET A 172 -16.42 1.99 10.46
CA MET A 172 -15.28 1.50 11.25
C MET A 172 -15.73 0.62 12.41
N THR A 173 -15.05 -0.51 12.65
CA THR A 173 -15.35 -1.41 13.77
C THR A 173 -14.09 -1.91 14.47
N LYS A 174 -13.94 -1.63 15.76
CA LYS A 174 -12.73 -2.02 16.53
C LYS A 174 -11.48 -1.46 15.86
N THR A 175 -11.41 -0.15 15.76
CA THR A 175 -10.35 0.54 15.01
C THR A 175 -9.69 1.54 15.94
N ASP A 176 -8.37 1.55 15.98
CA ASP A 176 -7.60 2.50 16.78
C ASP A 176 -6.82 3.42 15.82
N ILE A 177 -7.01 4.73 15.95
CA ILE A 177 -6.41 5.73 15.06
C ILE A 177 -5.65 6.76 15.88
N THR A 178 -4.36 6.92 15.60
CA THR A 178 -3.49 7.93 16.21
C THR A 178 -2.99 8.91 15.15
N LEU A 179 -3.29 10.19 15.33
CA LEU A 179 -2.98 11.25 14.37
C LEU A 179 -2.16 12.36 15.01
N HIS A 180 -1.10 12.80 14.31
CA HIS A 180 -0.30 13.97 14.70
C HIS A 180 -0.26 15.08 13.63
N PRO A 181 -1.41 15.67 13.23
CA PRO A 181 -1.45 16.70 12.20
C PRO A 181 -1.13 18.10 12.73
N SER A 182 -0.65 18.99 11.85
CA SER A 182 -0.76 20.44 12.11
C SER A 182 -2.15 20.96 11.73
N TYR A 183 -2.77 20.40 10.69
CA TYR A 183 -4.12 20.73 10.23
C TYR A 183 -4.88 19.48 9.82
N ILE A 184 -6.17 19.42 10.17
CA ILE A 184 -7.04 18.28 9.87
C ILE A 184 -8.43 18.71 9.41
N MET A 185 -8.91 18.06 8.34
CA MET A 185 -10.31 18.00 7.96
C MET A 185 -10.77 16.54 8.10
N LEU A 186 -11.89 16.34 8.78
CA LEU A 186 -12.34 15.01 9.19
C LEU A 186 -13.85 14.86 9.03
N ASP A 187 -14.27 13.88 8.24
CA ASP A 187 -15.65 13.38 8.14
C ASP A 187 -15.70 11.91 8.58
N MET A 188 -16.74 11.55 9.34
CA MET A 188 -16.88 10.23 9.94
C MET A 188 -18.33 9.76 10.04
N ALA A 189 -18.59 8.54 9.56
CA ALA A 189 -19.88 7.89 9.64
C ALA A 189 -19.78 6.44 10.14
N ASN A 190 -20.78 6.01 10.92
CA ASN A 190 -20.98 4.61 11.34
C ASN A 190 -19.78 3.97 12.07
N MET A 191 -19.21 4.64 13.08
CA MET A 191 -18.12 4.07 13.89
C MET A 191 -18.65 3.24 15.06
N THR A 192 -18.03 2.09 15.32
CA THR A 192 -18.38 1.18 16.42
C THR A 192 -17.13 0.69 17.13
N LYS A 193 -16.95 1.04 18.41
CA LYS A 193 -15.72 0.73 19.16
C LYS A 193 -14.48 1.23 18.42
N THR A 194 -14.52 2.48 18.00
CA THR A 194 -13.40 3.13 17.33
C THR A 194 -12.86 4.20 18.27
N ASP A 195 -11.58 4.12 18.55
CA ASP A 195 -10.87 5.10 19.35
C ASP A 195 -9.99 5.95 18.42
N ILE A 196 -10.10 7.27 18.57
CA ILE A 196 -9.33 8.24 17.79
C ILE A 196 -8.62 9.16 18.77
N THR A 197 -7.29 9.10 18.74
CA THR A 197 -6.38 9.95 19.50
C THR A 197 -5.75 10.95 18.56
N MET A 198 -5.85 12.23 18.90
CA MET A 198 -5.33 13.31 18.07
C MET A 198 -4.47 14.26 18.88
N HIS A 199 -3.25 14.45 18.39
CA HIS A 199 -2.28 15.41 18.92
C HIS A 199 -2.05 16.49 17.87
N SER A 200 -2.69 17.65 18.01
CA SER A 200 -2.57 18.74 17.03
C SER A 200 -2.25 20.07 17.69
N SER A 201 -1.62 20.97 16.93
CA SER A 201 -1.25 22.28 17.43
C SER A 201 -2.30 23.37 17.19
N GLN A 202 -3.09 23.35 16.08
CA GLN A 202 -4.15 24.34 15.78
C GLN A 202 -5.18 23.84 14.72
N GLY A 203 -6.41 24.39 14.75
CA GLY A 203 -7.38 24.37 13.63
C GLY A 203 -8.20 23.09 13.45
N TYR A 204 -9.48 23.11 13.84
CA TYR A 204 -10.37 21.95 13.77
C TYR A 204 -11.68 22.25 13.05
N HIS A 205 -12.04 21.43 12.07
CA HIS A 205 -13.42 21.30 11.59
C HIS A 205 -13.83 19.83 11.69
N TYR A 206 -14.81 19.55 12.56
CA TYR A 206 -15.33 18.21 12.80
C TYR A 206 -16.84 18.22 12.56
N ASP A 207 -17.34 17.28 11.77
CA ASP A 207 -18.73 16.85 11.86
C ASP A 207 -18.72 15.42 12.41
N CYS A 208 -18.98 15.25 13.70
CA CYS A 208 -18.92 13.95 14.36
C CYS A 208 -20.01 13.78 15.43
N LYS A 209 -20.63 12.60 15.46
CA LYS A 209 -21.62 12.20 16.49
C LYS A 209 -21.03 11.34 17.63
N GLN A 210 -19.71 11.16 17.71
CA GLN A 210 -19.05 10.18 18.58
C GLN A 210 -17.80 10.75 19.28
N ARG A 211 -17.23 9.99 20.22
CA ARG A 211 -16.20 10.44 21.17
C ARG A 211 -14.82 10.58 20.49
N ILE A 212 -14.29 11.79 20.46
CA ILE A 212 -12.91 12.11 20.09
C ILE A 212 -12.13 12.43 21.37
N ILE A 213 -10.93 11.89 21.54
CA ILE A 213 -10.02 12.24 22.65
C ILE A 213 -8.94 13.17 22.09
N LEU A 214 -8.85 14.37 22.67
CA LEU A 214 -7.85 15.38 22.32
C LEU A 214 -6.84 15.48 23.47
N GLU A 215 -5.55 15.33 23.15
CA GLU A 215 -4.42 15.48 24.09
C GLU A 215 -3.38 16.45 23.53
#